data_AF-A0A7R8VB43-F1
#
_entry.id   AF-A0A7R8VB43-F1
#
_cell.length_a   1.000
_cell.length_b   1.000
_cell.length_c   1.000
_cell.angle_alpha   90.00
_cell.angle_beta   90.00
_cell.angle_gamma   90.00
#
_symmetry.space_group_name_H-M   'P 1'
#
loop_
_entity.id
_entity.type
_entity.pdbx_description
1 polymer ?
#
loop_
_entity_poly.entity_id
_entity_poly.type
_entity_poly.pdbx_seq_one_letter_code
_entity_poly.pdbx_strand_id
1 'polypeptide(L)'
;MHVGRSLSSFYYWHPKGAFLSWAPDDLEFLVPFHSASRNEFLHTPGEQSDKSLAGGMGVLTDVLAEVDPSHKVDIREEDPEQTTVRILEMLRILKYKPGPDTSSVAFRQALVQGDKNTIHPIIEWLFRNMADLKKRAYLAQYLVKVEVPVDILSDADVSTLYEQYEQLMEDFKSLHKESEALKNSGYSTAELRSDLETMEREKDIVIKRIERMQKKVESVANREAMLSAAHTLRLEREREKELANQKQDQQTALNHAEQRVGRLQQQLKDARQASTGATSEGRGDDIT
;
A
#
# COMPACT_ATOMS: atom_id res chain seq x y z
N MET A 1 -19.06 -41.87 6.56
CA MET A 1 -18.94 -41.31 7.92
C MET A 1 -17.50 -40.89 8.14
N HIS A 2 -17.27 -39.65 8.61
CA HIS A 2 -16.05 -39.11 9.25
C HIS A 2 -14.72 -39.19 8.45
N VAL A 3 -14.26 -38.11 7.79
CA VAL A 3 -13.53 -36.92 8.31
C VAL A 3 -12.10 -37.23 8.77
N GLY A 4 -11.10 -36.57 8.14
CA GLY A 4 -9.83 -36.25 8.82
C GLY A 4 -8.57 -36.07 7.95
N ARG A 5 -8.27 -34.79 7.60
CA ARG A 5 -6.96 -34.07 7.55
C ARG A 5 -5.74 -34.81 6.94
N SER A 6 -4.88 -34.23 6.09
CA SER A 6 -4.12 -32.98 6.22
C SER A 6 -3.15 -32.86 5.03
N LEU A 7 -2.83 -31.63 4.61
CA LEU A 7 -1.54 -31.10 4.10
C LEU A 7 -1.88 -29.83 3.29
N SER A 8 -1.92 -28.64 3.91
CA SER A 8 -0.77 -27.76 4.14
C SER A 8 0.02 -27.44 2.87
N SER A 9 -0.22 -26.26 2.30
CA SER A 9 0.86 -25.45 1.74
C SER A 9 0.59 -23.97 1.96
N PHE A 10 1.46 -23.40 2.80
CA PHE A 10 1.65 -21.99 3.09
C PHE A 10 2.24 -21.29 1.86
N TYR A 11 1.68 -20.15 1.45
CA TYR A 11 2.49 -19.03 0.99
C TYR A 11 1.91 -17.72 1.53
N TYR A 12 2.64 -17.17 2.49
CA TYR A 12 2.53 -15.79 2.94
C TYR A 12 2.96 -14.86 1.80
N TRP A 13 2.08 -13.95 1.38
CA TRP A 13 2.51 -12.64 0.86
C TRP A 13 1.36 -11.64 0.99
N HIS A 14 1.45 -10.77 1.99
CA HIS A 14 0.64 -9.56 2.10
C HIS A 14 1.41 -8.40 1.47
N PRO A 15 0.90 -7.78 0.40
CA PRO A 15 1.17 -6.38 0.13
C PRO A 15 -0.06 -5.56 0.53
N LYS A 16 0.13 -4.68 1.51
CA LYS A 16 -0.80 -3.58 1.79
C LYS A 16 -0.82 -2.67 0.56
N GLY A 17 -1.90 -2.77 -0.19
CA GLY A 17 -2.18 -1.94 -1.35
C GLY A 17 -3.63 -2.20 -1.73
N ALA A 18 -4.55 -1.87 -0.82
CA ALA A 18 -5.97 -1.84 -1.15
C ALA A 18 -6.18 -0.70 -2.15
N PHE A 19 -5.98 -1.03 -3.42
CA PHE A 19 -6.46 -0.31 -4.57
C PHE A 19 -7.95 -0.07 -4.30
N LEU A 20 -8.33 1.17 -4.00
CA LEU A 20 -9.71 1.60 -4.06
C LEU A 20 -10.10 1.55 -5.55
N SER A 21 -10.51 0.36 -6.00
CA SER A 21 -11.25 0.20 -7.23
C SER A 21 -12.59 0.90 -7.01
N TRP A 22 -12.73 2.08 -7.60
CA TRP A 22 -14.00 2.79 -7.65
C TRP A 22 -14.94 1.96 -8.51
N ALA A 23 -15.95 1.35 -7.89
CA ALA A 23 -17.06 0.80 -8.63
C ALA A 23 -17.94 1.97 -9.12
N PRO A 24 -18.57 1.87 -10.30
CA PRO A 24 -19.55 2.86 -10.77
C PRO A 24 -20.68 3.13 -9.76
N ASP A 25 -20.95 2.16 -8.87
CA ASP A 25 -22.00 2.19 -7.85
C ASP A 25 -21.65 3.10 -6.63
N ASP A 26 -20.43 3.61 -6.50
CA ASP A 26 -20.00 4.42 -5.34
C ASP A 26 -20.48 5.90 -5.38
N LEU A 27 -21.11 6.30 -6.48
CA LEU A 27 -21.66 7.64 -6.73
C LEU A 27 -23.19 7.75 -6.56
N GLU A 28 -23.92 6.64 -6.41
CA GLU A 28 -25.38 6.68 -6.16
C GLU A 28 -25.76 7.18 -4.76
N PHE A 29 -24.79 7.23 -3.84
CA PHE A 29 -25.01 7.70 -2.48
C PHE A 29 -24.78 9.21 -2.32
N LEU A 30 -25.01 10.02 -3.36
CA LEU A 30 -24.98 11.48 -3.28
C LEU A 30 -26.34 12.15 -3.56
N VAL A 31 -27.47 11.44 -3.39
CA VAL A 31 -28.80 12.07 -3.43
C VAL A 31 -28.92 13.14 -2.32
N PRO A 32 -29.48 14.35 -2.59
CA PRO A 32 -29.67 15.40 -1.60
C PRO A 32 -30.88 15.15 -0.72
N PHE A 33 -30.74 15.46 0.57
CA PHE A 33 -31.90 15.71 1.43
C PHE A 33 -32.33 17.16 1.23
N HIS A 34 -33.14 17.41 0.20
CA HIS A 34 -33.88 18.67 0.05
C HIS A 34 -35.37 18.39 -0.14
N SER A 35 -35.96 17.68 0.83
CA SER A 35 -37.42 17.65 1.02
C SER A 35 -37.81 17.00 2.35
N ALA A 36 -37.59 17.72 3.46
CA ALA A 36 -38.41 17.49 4.64
C ALA A 36 -38.60 18.81 5.41
N SER A 37 -39.68 19.48 5.05
CA SER A 37 -40.59 20.16 5.97
C SER A 37 -39.96 21.05 7.04
N ARG A 38 -39.80 22.31 6.65
CA ARG A 38 -40.08 23.49 7.47
C ARG A 38 -41.47 23.33 8.12
N ASN A 39 -41.55 22.83 9.36
CA ASN A 39 -42.47 23.31 10.39
C ASN A 39 -42.40 22.50 11.71
N GLU A 40 -42.44 23.28 12.79
CA GLU A 40 -42.88 22.96 14.15
C GLU A 40 -42.10 21.89 14.90
N PHE A 41 -41.33 22.26 15.93
CA PHE A 41 -41.50 21.71 17.29
C PHE A 41 -40.98 22.68 18.34
N LEU A 42 -41.79 22.81 19.39
CA LEU A 42 -41.66 23.77 20.48
C LEU A 42 -40.48 23.46 21.41
N HIS A 43 -39.85 24.55 21.85
CA HIS A 43 -38.82 24.61 22.87
C HIS A 43 -39.30 24.00 24.21
N THR A 44 -38.45 23.22 24.85
CA THR A 44 -38.33 23.22 26.31
C THR A 44 -36.89 23.59 26.69
N PRO A 45 -36.65 24.64 27.50
CA PRO A 45 -35.31 24.99 27.92
C PRO A 45 -34.94 24.15 29.14
N GLY A 46 -34.13 23.11 28.90
CA GLY A 46 -33.42 22.36 29.94
C GLY A 46 -32.00 22.92 30.06
N GLU A 47 -31.83 23.83 31.00
CA GLU A 47 -30.57 24.47 31.37
C GLU A 47 -29.59 23.43 31.95
N GLN A 48 -28.70 22.86 31.11
CA GLN A 48 -27.53 22.13 31.61
C GLN A 48 -26.36 22.04 30.59
N SER A 49 -25.23 22.61 31.02
CA SER A 49 -23.84 22.34 30.57
C SER A 49 -23.26 23.06 29.34
N ASP A 50 -23.41 24.39 29.33
CA ASP A 50 -22.84 25.34 28.35
C ASP A 50 -21.30 25.40 28.21
N LYS A 51 -20.55 24.49 28.88
CA LYS A 51 -19.08 24.44 28.81
C LYS A 51 -18.51 23.10 28.33
N SER A 52 -19.32 22.04 28.26
CA SER A 52 -18.88 20.71 27.78
C SER A 52 -19.19 20.50 26.30
N LEU A 53 -20.29 21.09 25.81
CA LEU A 53 -20.80 20.94 24.44
C LEU A 53 -19.89 21.59 23.40
N ALA A 54 -19.36 22.78 23.71
CA ALA A 54 -18.52 23.55 22.80
C ALA A 54 -17.10 22.97 22.61
N GLY A 55 -16.58 22.20 23.58
CA GLY A 55 -15.20 21.72 23.56
C GLY A 55 -14.96 20.59 22.56
N GLY A 56 -15.85 19.59 22.51
CA GLY A 56 -15.68 18.44 21.62
C GLY A 56 -15.93 18.78 20.15
N MET A 57 -17.01 19.53 19.88
CA MET A 57 -17.36 19.98 18.53
C MET A 57 -16.36 21.02 17.98
N GLY A 58 -15.82 21.86 18.86
CA GLY A 58 -14.67 22.74 18.62
C GLY A 58 -13.50 21.99 18.01
N VAL A 59 -12.98 21.03 18.77
CA VAL A 59 -11.81 20.25 18.36
C VAL A 59 -12.09 19.47 17.08
N LEU A 60 -13.29 18.89 16.91
CA LEU A 60 -13.63 18.18 15.69
C LEU A 60 -13.62 19.11 14.47
N THR A 61 -14.15 20.33 14.59
CA THR A 61 -14.13 21.31 13.50
C THR A 61 -12.71 21.76 13.17
N ASP A 62 -11.86 21.98 14.17
CA ASP A 62 -10.45 22.33 13.95
C ASP A 62 -9.69 21.22 13.22
N VAL A 63 -9.95 19.96 13.60
CA VAL A 63 -9.34 18.80 12.94
C VAL A 63 -9.87 18.65 11.50
N LEU A 64 -11.15 18.94 11.26
CA LEU A 64 -11.71 18.95 9.91
C LEU A 64 -11.16 20.11 9.06
N ALA A 65 -10.88 21.27 9.66
CA ALA A 65 -10.24 22.40 9.00
C ALA A 65 -8.79 22.09 8.57
N GLU A 66 -8.10 21.22 9.29
CA GLU A 66 -6.78 20.70 8.91
C GLU A 66 -6.87 19.71 7.72
N VAL A 67 -8.00 19.03 7.55
CA VAL A 67 -8.28 18.13 6.42
C VAL A 67 -8.70 18.92 5.17
N ASP A 68 -9.60 19.89 5.34
CA ASP A 68 -10.08 20.80 4.30
C ASP A 68 -10.21 22.23 4.85
N PRO A 69 -9.38 23.18 4.39
CA PRO A 69 -9.42 24.57 4.85
C PRO A 69 -10.78 25.25 4.71
N SER A 70 -11.64 24.78 3.79
CA SER A 70 -13.02 25.29 3.60
C SER A 70 -13.91 25.09 4.84
N HIS A 71 -13.48 24.22 5.77
CA HIS A 71 -14.22 23.88 6.99
C HIS A 71 -13.76 24.69 8.22
N LYS A 72 -12.86 25.66 8.02
CA LYS A 72 -12.42 26.59 9.06
C LYS A 72 -13.53 27.62 9.34
N VAL A 73 -14.47 27.24 10.20
CA VAL A 73 -15.59 28.09 10.62
C VAL A 73 -15.55 28.28 12.13
N ASP A 74 -15.81 29.51 12.60
CA ASP A 74 -16.00 29.77 14.03
C ASP A 74 -17.38 29.22 14.45
N ILE A 75 -17.37 28.16 15.25
CA ILE A 75 -18.58 27.49 15.75
C ILE A 75 -19.43 28.42 16.62
N ARG A 76 -18.85 29.51 17.13
CA ARG A 76 -19.62 30.51 17.90
C ARG A 76 -20.55 31.36 17.04
N GLU A 77 -20.32 31.39 15.73
CA GLU A 77 -21.10 32.16 14.77
C GLU A 77 -22.16 31.31 14.05
N GLU A 78 -22.15 29.97 14.22
CA GLU A 78 -23.10 29.03 13.61
C GLU A 78 -24.08 28.45 14.62
N ASP A 79 -25.30 28.14 14.16
CA ASP A 79 -26.24 27.34 14.93
C ASP A 79 -25.73 25.89 15.07
N PRO A 80 -25.82 25.25 16.26
CA PRO A 80 -25.32 23.88 16.47
C PRO A 80 -25.87 22.84 15.48
N GLU A 81 -27.10 23.02 14.98
CA GLU A 81 -27.66 22.12 13.98
C GLU A 81 -27.03 22.34 12.60
N GLN A 82 -26.74 23.59 12.22
CA GLN A 82 -26.06 23.92 10.97
C GLN A 82 -24.63 23.38 10.95
N THR A 83 -23.88 23.56 12.05
CA THR A 83 -22.54 22.99 12.21
C THR A 83 -22.58 21.46 12.11
N THR A 84 -23.60 20.82 12.70
CA THR A 84 -23.78 19.35 12.62
C THR A 84 -24.02 18.89 11.18
N VAL A 85 -24.87 19.58 10.41
CA VAL A 85 -25.13 19.24 9.01
C VAL A 85 -23.83 19.34 8.19
N ARG A 86 -23.07 20.42 8.36
CA ARG A 86 -21.78 20.62 7.70
C ARG A 86 -20.78 19.50 8.04
N ILE A 87 -20.67 19.14 9.31
CA ILE A 87 -19.80 18.04 9.75
C ILE A 87 -20.25 16.71 9.15
N LEU A 88 -21.55 16.42 9.13
CA LEU A 88 -22.09 15.18 8.56
C LEU A 88 -21.84 15.08 7.05
N GLU A 89 -21.97 16.19 6.33
CA GLU A 89 -21.68 16.26 4.90
C GLU A 89 -20.21 15.98 4.61
N MET A 90 -19.31 16.61 5.36
CA MET A 90 -17.88 16.33 5.26
C MET A 90 -17.55 14.88 5.64
N LEU A 91 -18.12 14.34 6.71
CA LEU A 91 -17.93 12.93 7.08
C LEU A 91 -18.42 11.97 6.00
N ARG A 92 -19.49 12.30 5.27
CA ARG A 92 -19.98 11.53 4.11
C ARG A 92 -18.99 11.58 2.95
N ILE A 93 -18.45 12.75 2.62
CA ILE A 93 -17.39 12.92 1.62
C ILE A 93 -16.16 12.09 1.99
N LEU A 94 -15.77 12.12 3.27
CA LEU A 94 -14.66 11.34 3.80
C LEU A 94 -14.98 9.84 3.90
N LYS A 95 -16.22 9.41 3.65
CA LYS A 95 -16.73 8.03 3.74
C LYS A 95 -16.58 7.44 5.16
N TYR A 96 -16.75 8.26 6.19
CA TYR A 96 -16.86 7.79 7.57
C TYR A 96 -18.16 7.00 7.74
N LYS A 97 -18.07 5.86 8.45
CA LYS A 97 -19.23 5.03 8.78
C LYS A 97 -19.35 4.96 10.31
N PRO A 98 -20.46 5.42 10.92
CA PRO A 98 -20.70 5.21 12.33
C PRO A 98 -20.84 3.70 12.62
N GLY A 99 -20.66 3.33 13.89
CA GLY A 99 -20.72 1.92 14.31
C GLY A 99 -22.02 1.22 13.89
N PRO A 100 -21.99 -0.11 13.65
CA PRO A 100 -23.09 -0.86 13.02
C PRO A 100 -24.42 -0.79 13.80
N ASP A 101 -24.36 -0.51 15.11
CA ASP A 101 -25.52 -0.48 16.00
C ASP A 101 -26.11 0.93 16.18
N THR A 102 -25.56 1.96 15.54
CA THR A 102 -26.00 3.35 15.72
C THR A 102 -26.95 3.78 14.60
N SER A 103 -28.19 4.12 14.93
CA SER A 103 -29.13 4.69 13.96
C SER A 103 -28.68 6.09 13.50
N SER A 104 -28.98 6.46 12.26
CA SER A 104 -28.60 7.78 11.70
C SER A 104 -29.16 8.95 12.49
N VAL A 105 -30.39 8.79 13.00
CA VAL A 105 -31.08 9.79 13.83
C VAL A 105 -30.40 9.92 15.19
N ALA A 106 -30.08 8.80 15.85
CA ALA A 106 -29.37 8.82 17.13
C ALA A 106 -27.95 9.38 16.99
N PHE A 107 -27.26 9.07 15.89
CA PHE A 107 -25.93 9.63 15.58
C PHE A 107 -25.98 11.14 15.40
N ARG A 108 -26.94 11.66 14.62
CA ARG A 108 -27.15 13.11 14.47
C ARG A 108 -27.42 13.77 15.82
N GLN A 109 -28.33 13.20 16.62
CA GLN A 109 -28.65 13.74 17.95
C GLN A 109 -27.44 13.75 18.89
N ALA A 110 -26.66 12.67 18.92
CA ALA A 110 -25.44 12.57 19.72
C ALA A 110 -24.38 13.59 19.27
N LEU A 111 -24.29 13.87 17.97
CA LEU A 111 -23.38 14.87 17.42
C LEU A 111 -23.82 16.31 17.76
N VAL A 112 -25.11 16.64 17.66
CA VAL A 112 -25.67 17.94 18.12
C VAL A 112 -25.43 18.12 19.62
N GLN A 113 -25.60 17.06 20.40
CA GLN A 113 -25.35 17.04 21.84
C GLN A 113 -23.86 16.98 22.22
N GLY A 114 -22.94 17.05 21.25
CA GLY A 114 -21.51 17.05 21.53
C GLY A 114 -21.03 15.82 22.34
N ASP A 115 -21.68 14.67 22.18
CA ASP A 115 -21.39 13.48 22.98
C ASP A 115 -19.94 13.00 22.75
N LYS A 116 -19.18 12.91 23.84
CA LYS A 116 -17.77 12.52 23.82
C LYS A 116 -17.58 11.12 23.25
N ASN A 117 -18.49 10.19 23.55
CA ASN A 117 -18.40 8.81 23.07
C ASN A 117 -18.60 8.71 21.56
N THR A 118 -19.24 9.71 20.96
CA THR A 118 -19.45 9.80 19.50
C THR A 118 -18.32 10.57 18.82
N ILE A 119 -17.85 11.66 19.42
CA ILE A 119 -16.80 12.53 18.84
C ILE A 119 -15.41 11.88 18.88
N HIS A 120 -15.03 11.23 19.99
CA HIS A 120 -13.68 10.67 20.13
C HIS A 120 -13.35 9.62 19.06
N PRO A 121 -14.23 8.64 18.74
CA PRO A 121 -13.97 7.69 17.66
C PRO A 121 -13.84 8.35 16.27
N ILE A 122 -14.55 9.45 16.01
CA ILE A 122 -14.42 10.21 14.76
C ILE A 122 -13.02 10.82 14.68
N ILE A 123 -12.58 11.49 15.75
CA ILE A 123 -11.26 12.13 15.81
C ILE A 123 -10.15 11.09 15.71
N GLU A 124 -10.27 9.97 16.42
CA GLU A 124 -9.32 8.85 16.35
C GLU A 124 -9.19 8.35 14.90
N TRP A 125 -10.33 8.18 14.22
CA TRP A 125 -10.35 7.76 12.82
C TRP A 125 -9.71 8.80 11.88
N LEU A 126 -9.98 10.09 12.08
CA LEU A 126 -9.37 11.18 11.31
C LEU A 126 -7.84 11.17 11.45
N PHE A 127 -7.33 11.02 12.67
CA PHE A 127 -5.89 10.99 12.92
C PHE A 127 -5.21 9.73 12.38
N ARG A 128 -5.90 8.58 12.38
CA ARG A 128 -5.32 7.32 11.91
C ARG A 128 -4.95 7.34 10.42
N ASN A 129 -5.63 8.15 9.61
CA ASN A 129 -5.36 8.22 8.17
C ASN A 129 -5.45 9.64 7.58
N MET A 130 -4.82 10.61 8.24
CA MET A 130 -4.91 12.02 7.86
C MET A 130 -4.48 12.30 6.42
N ALA A 131 -3.42 11.64 5.92
CA ALA A 131 -2.90 11.87 4.57
C ALA A 131 -3.89 11.44 3.47
N ASP A 132 -4.51 10.25 3.60
CA ASP A 132 -5.49 9.79 2.63
C ASP A 132 -6.79 10.61 2.72
N LEU A 133 -7.15 11.08 3.91
CA LEU A 133 -8.34 11.91 4.13
C LEU A 133 -8.17 13.30 3.52
N LYS A 134 -7.00 13.94 3.67
CA LYS A 134 -6.67 15.19 2.98
C LYS A 134 -6.74 15.02 1.46
N LYS A 135 -6.18 13.93 0.94
CA LYS A 135 -6.25 13.61 -0.49
C LYS A 135 -7.69 13.40 -0.96
N ARG A 136 -8.53 12.71 -0.17
CA ARG A 136 -9.94 12.50 -0.48
C ARG A 136 -10.73 13.81 -0.46
N ALA A 137 -10.52 14.66 0.53
CA ALA A 137 -11.16 15.97 0.61
C ALA A 137 -10.78 16.86 -0.58
N TYR A 138 -9.50 16.89 -0.94
CA TYR A 138 -9.01 17.58 -2.13
C TYR A 138 -9.70 17.07 -3.41
N LEU A 139 -9.75 15.74 -3.62
CA LEU A 139 -10.39 15.17 -4.80
C LEU A 139 -11.89 15.44 -4.85
N ALA A 140 -12.57 15.45 -3.70
CA ALA A 140 -14.01 15.69 -3.63
C ALA A 140 -14.40 17.06 -4.20
N GLN A 141 -13.55 18.09 -4.04
CA GLN A 141 -13.79 19.42 -4.62
C GLN A 141 -13.92 19.40 -6.15
N TYR A 142 -13.33 18.42 -6.82
CA TYR A 142 -13.33 18.30 -8.29
C TYR A 142 -14.19 17.15 -8.80
N LEU A 143 -14.50 16.16 -7.95
CA LEU A 143 -15.19 14.93 -8.35
C LEU A 143 -16.63 14.83 -7.86
N VAL A 144 -17.06 15.70 -6.95
CA VAL A 144 -18.48 15.82 -6.59
C VAL A 144 -19.20 16.52 -7.74
N LYS A 145 -20.11 15.80 -8.41
CA LYS A 145 -20.85 16.32 -9.55
C LYS A 145 -21.81 17.43 -9.10
N VAL A 146 -21.90 18.47 -9.92
CA VAL A 146 -22.95 19.48 -9.76
C VAL A 146 -24.27 18.88 -10.24
N GLU A 147 -25.26 18.78 -9.36
CA GLU A 147 -26.59 18.32 -9.74
C GLU A 147 -27.32 19.41 -10.53
N VAL A 148 -27.60 19.13 -11.80
CA VAL A 148 -28.36 20.02 -12.68
C VAL A 148 -29.77 19.45 -12.85
N PRO A 149 -30.83 20.19 -12.48
CA PRO A 149 -32.21 19.77 -12.69
C PRO A 149 -32.50 19.38 -14.15
N VAL A 150 -33.30 18.33 -14.33
CA VAL A 150 -33.60 17.75 -15.65
C VAL A 150 -34.26 18.76 -16.59
N ASP A 151 -35.04 19.71 -16.05
CA ASP A 151 -35.68 20.77 -16.83
C ASP A 151 -34.65 21.69 -17.50
N ILE A 152 -33.53 21.97 -16.83
CA ILE A 152 -32.45 22.81 -17.34
C ILE A 152 -31.53 22.00 -18.26
N LEU A 153 -31.30 20.73 -17.91
CA LEU A 153 -30.50 19.80 -18.72
C LEU A 153 -31.18 19.43 -20.06
N SER A 154 -32.49 19.66 -20.19
CA SER A 154 -33.25 19.43 -21.42
C SER A 154 -32.88 20.39 -22.56
N ASP A 155 -32.24 21.52 -22.25
CA ASP A 155 -31.67 22.43 -23.23
C ASP A 155 -30.43 21.80 -23.89
N ALA A 156 -30.40 21.78 -25.22
CA ALA A 156 -29.34 21.13 -26.00
C ALA A 156 -27.95 21.74 -25.76
N ASP A 157 -27.86 23.06 -25.56
CA ASP A 157 -26.59 23.74 -25.31
C ASP A 157 -26.06 23.41 -23.91
N VAL A 158 -26.96 23.35 -22.92
CA VAL A 158 -26.62 22.99 -21.53
C VAL A 158 -26.22 21.51 -21.43
N SER A 159 -26.95 20.61 -22.09
CA SER A 159 -26.62 19.19 -22.16
C SER A 159 -25.22 18.96 -22.73
N THR A 160 -24.92 19.62 -23.85
CA THR A 160 -23.59 19.52 -24.49
C THR A 160 -22.47 20.03 -23.57
N LEU A 161 -22.70 21.14 -22.86
CA LEU A 161 -21.73 21.67 -21.89
C LEU A 161 -21.54 20.72 -20.70
N TYR A 162 -22.62 20.10 -20.23
CA TYR A 162 -22.56 19.13 -19.15
C TYR A 162 -21.77 17.87 -19.54
N GLU A 163 -21.94 17.38 -20.77
CA GLU A 163 -21.11 16.29 -21.32
C GLU A 163 -19.61 16.66 -21.37
N GLN A 164 -19.28 17.89 -21.79
CA GLN A 164 -17.89 18.38 -21.78
C GLN A 164 -17.32 18.46 -20.36
N TYR A 165 -18.13 18.88 -19.39
CA TYR A 165 -17.77 18.87 -17.98
C TYR A 165 -17.49 17.46 -17.46
N GLU A 166 -18.33 16.47 -17.80
CA GLU A 166 -18.10 15.08 -17.44
C GLU A 166 -16.83 14.51 -18.05
N GLN A 167 -16.57 14.82 -19.33
CA GLN A 167 -15.32 14.42 -19.98
C GLN A 167 -14.10 15.02 -19.28
N LEU A 168 -14.15 16.30 -18.91
CA LEU A 168 -13.05 16.97 -18.22
C LEU A 168 -12.79 16.37 -16.82
N MET A 169 -13.85 15.94 -16.12
CA MET A 169 -13.70 15.20 -14.86
C MET A 169 -12.99 13.86 -15.05
N GLU A 170 -13.31 13.11 -16.12
CA GLU A 170 -12.62 11.85 -16.43
C GLU A 170 -11.14 12.07 -16.80
N ASP A 171 -10.86 13.11 -17.60
CA ASP A 171 -9.49 13.48 -17.95
C ASP A 171 -8.69 13.85 -16.69
N PHE A 172 -9.29 14.61 -15.76
CA PHE A 172 -8.68 14.92 -14.47
C PHE A 172 -8.37 13.66 -13.66
N LYS A 173 -9.29 12.69 -13.57
CA LYS A 173 -9.05 11.43 -12.87
C LYS A 173 -7.86 10.69 -13.45
N SER A 174 -7.77 10.62 -14.79
CA SER A 174 -6.67 9.96 -15.50
C SER A 174 -5.33 10.62 -15.22
N LEU A 175 -5.24 11.95 -15.43
CA LEU A 175 -4.03 12.73 -15.22
C LEU A 175 -3.56 12.70 -13.75
N HIS A 176 -4.49 12.82 -12.82
CA HIS A 176 -4.17 12.76 -11.40
C HIS A 176 -3.63 11.37 -11.01
N LYS A 177 -4.20 10.29 -11.55
CA LYS A 177 -3.71 8.92 -11.33
C LYS A 177 -2.30 8.73 -11.86
N GLU A 178 -2.01 9.24 -13.05
CA GLU A 178 -0.66 9.22 -13.63
C GLU A 178 0.35 10.02 -12.80
N SER A 179 -0.02 11.24 -12.39
CA SER A 179 0.82 12.09 -11.54
C SER A 179 1.19 11.41 -10.22
N GLU A 180 0.22 10.76 -9.56
CA GLU A 180 0.46 10.03 -8.31
C GLU A 180 1.36 8.80 -8.53
N ALA A 181 1.22 8.10 -9.66
CA ALA A 181 2.11 7.00 -10.01
C ALA A 181 3.56 7.47 -10.20
N LEU A 182 3.75 8.62 -10.85
CA LEU A 182 5.08 9.22 -11.05
C LEU A 182 5.70 9.75 -9.74
N LYS A 183 4.92 10.36 -8.85
CA LYS A 183 5.44 10.77 -7.54
C LYS A 183 5.92 9.55 -6.73
N ASN A 184 5.15 8.46 -6.79
CA ASN A 184 5.51 7.21 -6.11
C ASN A 184 6.68 6.47 -6.78
N SER A 185 7.02 6.75 -8.04
CA SER A 185 8.22 6.20 -8.68
C SER A 185 9.50 6.99 -8.36
N GLY A 186 9.37 8.23 -7.87
CA GLY A 186 10.47 9.12 -7.52
C GLY A 186 11.45 8.60 -6.46
N TYR A 187 11.03 7.64 -5.62
CA TYR A 187 11.90 7.00 -4.62
C TYR A 187 13.16 6.38 -5.24
N SER A 188 13.04 5.81 -6.46
CA SER A 188 14.17 5.21 -7.16
C SER A 188 15.25 6.24 -7.53
N THR A 189 14.87 7.48 -7.85
CA THR A 189 15.84 8.51 -8.25
C THR A 189 16.67 9.05 -7.08
N ALA A 190 16.09 9.13 -5.89
CA ALA A 190 16.80 9.57 -4.68
C ALA A 190 17.80 8.52 -4.21
N GLU A 191 17.43 7.24 -4.24
CA GLU A 191 18.31 6.11 -3.96
C GLU A 191 19.48 6.06 -4.95
N LEU A 192 19.21 6.17 -6.26
CA LEU A 192 20.25 6.20 -7.28
C LEU A 192 21.23 7.37 -7.09
N ARG A 193 20.74 8.56 -6.69
CA ARG A 193 21.62 9.70 -6.37
C ARG A 193 22.51 9.40 -5.16
N SER A 194 21.95 8.83 -4.10
CA SER A 194 22.70 8.44 -2.89
C SER A 194 23.77 7.39 -3.18
N ASP A 195 23.45 6.40 -4.02
CA ASP A 195 24.39 5.37 -4.46
C ASP A 195 25.52 5.99 -5.30
N LEU A 196 25.18 6.89 -6.22
CA LEU A 196 26.17 7.60 -7.04
C LEU A 196 27.15 8.40 -6.17
N GLU A 197 26.64 9.17 -5.21
CA GLU A 197 27.49 9.90 -4.24
C GLU A 197 28.38 8.97 -3.43
N THR A 198 27.90 7.76 -3.10
CA THR A 198 28.69 6.75 -2.38
C THR A 198 29.79 6.19 -3.26
N MET A 199 29.49 5.83 -4.51
CA MET A 199 30.47 5.38 -5.48
C MET A 199 31.54 6.44 -5.78
N GLU A 200 31.16 7.71 -5.85
CA GLU A 200 32.11 8.82 -6.03
C GLU A 200 33.07 8.94 -4.84
N ARG A 201 32.54 8.85 -3.62
CA ARG A 201 33.37 8.84 -2.40
C ARG A 201 34.34 7.66 -2.38
N GLU A 202 33.87 6.47 -2.75
CA GLU A 202 34.73 5.27 -2.82
C GLU A 202 35.82 5.42 -3.88
N LYS A 203 35.47 5.93 -5.07
CA LYS A 203 36.43 6.23 -6.14
C LYS A 203 37.53 7.18 -5.62
N ASP A 204 37.17 8.26 -4.94
CA ASP A 204 38.13 9.22 -4.38
C ASP A 204 39.05 8.58 -3.34
N ILE A 205 38.52 7.70 -2.49
CA ILE A 205 39.33 6.94 -1.52
C ILE A 205 40.33 6.03 -2.25
N VAL A 206 39.89 5.34 -3.30
CA VAL A 206 40.74 4.46 -4.11
C VAL A 206 41.83 5.26 -4.81
N ILE A 207 41.51 6.39 -5.43
CA ILE A 207 42.49 7.28 -6.09
C ILE A 207 43.54 7.75 -5.09
N LYS A 208 43.14 8.29 -3.93
CA LYS A 208 44.08 8.72 -2.88
C LYS A 208 44.94 7.57 -2.35
N ARG A 209 44.44 6.34 -2.34
CA ARG A 209 45.22 5.15 -1.96
C ARG A 209 46.23 4.79 -3.05
N ILE A 210 45.84 4.85 -4.32
CA ILE A 210 46.73 4.63 -5.47
C ILE A 210 47.86 5.65 -5.45
N GLU A 211 47.57 6.95 -5.31
CA GLU A 211 48.57 8.01 -5.26
C GLU A 211 49.59 7.80 -4.12
N ARG A 212 49.11 7.45 -2.92
CA ARG A 212 49.98 7.13 -1.79
C ARG A 212 50.88 5.92 -2.06
N MET A 213 50.36 4.91 -2.76
CA MET A 213 51.12 3.70 -3.07
C MET A 213 52.12 3.94 -4.20
N GLN A 214 51.75 4.71 -5.23
CA GLN A 214 52.65 5.14 -6.29
C GLN A 214 53.86 5.89 -5.73
N LYS A 215 53.65 6.85 -4.83
CA LYS A 215 54.75 7.57 -4.15
C LYS A 215 55.71 6.65 -3.40
N LYS A 216 55.22 5.57 -2.78
CA LYS A 216 56.08 4.58 -2.10
C LYS A 216 56.88 3.72 -3.06
N VAL A 217 56.37 3.51 -4.27
CA VAL A 217 56.95 2.63 -5.28
C VAL A 217 57.89 3.40 -6.22
N GLU A 218 57.81 4.73 -6.29
CA GLU A 218 58.70 5.60 -7.06
C GLU A 218 60.19 5.42 -6.72
N SER A 219 60.53 5.15 -5.46
CA SER A 219 61.92 4.99 -5.02
C SER A 219 62.51 3.61 -5.32
N VAL A 220 61.76 2.69 -5.93
CA VAL A 220 62.21 1.33 -6.21
C VAL A 220 62.93 1.29 -7.56
N ALA A 221 64.15 0.74 -7.59
CA ALA A 221 64.89 0.53 -8.83
C ALA A 221 64.16 -0.44 -9.77
N ASN A 222 64.21 -0.17 -11.08
CA ASN A 222 63.56 -1.00 -12.10
C ASN A 222 62.03 -1.18 -11.88
N ARG A 223 61.38 -0.15 -11.33
CA ARG A 223 59.96 -0.09 -10.94
C ARG A 223 59.01 -0.66 -11.98
N GLU A 224 59.14 -0.26 -13.24
CA GLU A 224 58.19 -0.63 -14.29
C GLU A 224 58.23 -2.12 -14.60
N ALA A 225 59.44 -2.71 -14.67
CA ALA A 225 59.61 -4.15 -14.86
C ALA A 225 59.05 -4.94 -13.67
N MET A 226 59.29 -4.48 -12.43
CA MET A 226 58.74 -5.13 -11.24
C MET A 226 57.22 -5.03 -11.14
N LEU A 227 56.62 -3.89 -11.48
CA LEU A 227 55.17 -3.71 -11.50
C LEU A 227 54.52 -4.59 -12.58
N SER A 228 55.13 -4.69 -13.76
CA SER A 228 54.67 -5.59 -14.82
C SER A 228 54.70 -7.05 -14.37
N ALA A 229 55.82 -7.50 -13.78
CA ALA A 229 55.94 -8.85 -13.25
C ALA A 229 54.92 -9.14 -12.13
N ALA A 230 54.71 -8.19 -11.21
CA ALA A 230 53.72 -8.32 -10.14
C ALA A 230 52.28 -8.35 -10.67
N HIS A 231 51.98 -7.59 -11.73
CA HIS A 231 50.68 -7.61 -12.39
C HIS A 231 50.41 -8.99 -13.01
N THR A 232 51.36 -9.54 -13.76
CA THR A 232 51.26 -10.88 -14.34
C THR A 232 51.07 -11.95 -13.25
N LEU A 233 51.86 -11.90 -12.17
CA LEU A 233 51.72 -12.83 -11.06
C LEU A 233 50.34 -12.73 -10.38
N ARG A 234 49.77 -11.52 -10.26
CA ARG A 234 48.42 -11.31 -9.73
C ARG A 234 47.38 -12.00 -10.61
N LEU A 235 47.44 -11.81 -11.93
CA LEU A 235 46.51 -12.43 -12.87
C LEU A 235 46.60 -13.96 -12.83
N GLU A 236 47.81 -14.52 -12.79
CA GLU A 236 47.99 -15.97 -12.69
C GLU A 236 47.43 -16.53 -11.37
N ARG A 237 47.58 -15.82 -10.25
CA ARG A 237 46.96 -16.21 -8.97
C ARG A 237 45.44 -16.12 -8.97
N GLU A 238 44.87 -15.10 -9.65
CA GLU A 238 43.42 -14.99 -9.81
C GLU A 238 42.88 -16.16 -10.64
N ARG A 239 43.57 -16.51 -11.74
CA ARG A 239 43.25 -17.66 -12.57
C ARG A 239 43.39 -18.99 -11.81
N GLU A 240 44.45 -19.16 -11.02
CA GLU A 240 44.66 -20.32 -10.15
C GLU A 240 43.49 -20.47 -9.16
N LYS A 241 43.07 -19.37 -8.53
CA LYS A 241 41.94 -19.37 -7.59
C LYS A 241 40.62 -19.72 -8.28
N GLU A 242 40.37 -19.19 -9.47
CA GLU A 242 39.17 -19.52 -10.25
C GLU A 242 39.14 -21.01 -10.62
N LEU A 243 40.25 -21.56 -11.09
CA LEU A 243 40.39 -22.99 -11.39
C LEU A 243 40.21 -23.85 -10.13
N ALA A 244 40.72 -23.41 -8.98
CA ALA A 244 40.55 -24.11 -7.71
C ALA A 244 39.07 -24.14 -7.29
N ASN A 245 38.34 -23.03 -7.44
CA ASN A 245 36.91 -22.98 -7.17
C ASN A 245 36.13 -23.91 -8.13
N GLN A 246 36.41 -23.84 -9.44
CA GLN A 246 35.77 -24.71 -10.43
C GLN A 246 36.02 -26.19 -10.14
N LYS A 247 37.24 -26.56 -9.73
CA LYS A 247 37.58 -27.93 -9.34
C LYS A 247 36.76 -28.36 -8.12
N GLN A 248 36.60 -27.49 -7.12
CA GLN A 248 35.80 -27.79 -5.93
C GLN A 248 34.30 -27.97 -6.28
N ASP A 249 33.76 -27.13 -7.16
CA ASP A 249 32.39 -27.23 -7.63
C ASP A 249 32.17 -28.52 -8.42
N GLN A 250 33.09 -28.87 -9.32
CA GLN A 250 33.05 -30.13 -10.08
C GLN A 250 33.15 -31.35 -9.17
N GLN A 251 34.02 -31.33 -8.15
CA GLN A 251 34.13 -32.42 -7.19
C GLN A 251 32.81 -32.59 -6.41
N THR A 252 32.19 -31.47 -6.01
CA THR A 252 30.92 -31.49 -5.30
C THR A 252 29.80 -32.05 -6.19
N ALA A 253 29.74 -31.62 -7.46
CA ALA A 253 28.80 -32.13 -8.45
C ALA A 253 28.99 -33.63 -8.72
N LEU A 254 30.24 -34.09 -8.82
CA LEU A 254 30.59 -35.49 -9.04
C LEU A 254 30.14 -36.35 -7.85
N ASN A 255 30.45 -35.92 -6.62
CA ASN A 255 30.00 -36.60 -5.40
C ASN A 255 28.46 -36.73 -5.35
N HIS A 256 27.73 -35.68 -5.74
CA HIS A 256 26.26 -35.72 -5.81
C HIS A 256 25.75 -36.68 -6.88
N ALA A 257 26.40 -36.73 -8.05
CA ALA A 257 26.06 -37.66 -9.12
C ALA A 257 26.30 -39.11 -8.69
N GLU A 258 27.43 -39.41 -8.05
CA GLU A 258 27.75 -40.73 -7.50
C GLU A 258 26.73 -41.17 -6.45
N GLN A 259 26.36 -40.29 -5.52
CA GLN A 259 25.30 -40.57 -4.53
C GLN A 259 23.95 -40.84 -5.19
N ARG A 260 23.63 -40.16 -6.30
CA ARG A 260 22.40 -40.40 -7.07
C ARG A 260 22.45 -41.76 -7.76
N VAL A 261 23.57 -42.11 -8.37
CA VAL A 261 23.78 -43.42 -8.99
C VAL A 261 23.64 -44.53 -7.94
N GLY A 262 24.27 -44.40 -6.78
CA GLY A 262 24.15 -45.38 -5.69
C GLY A 262 22.69 -45.57 -5.22
N ARG A 263 21.94 -44.47 -5.06
CA ARG A 263 20.50 -44.54 -4.73
C ARG A 263 19.68 -45.26 -5.79
N LEU A 264 19.89 -44.94 -7.08
CA LEU A 264 19.17 -45.57 -8.19
C LEU A 264 19.53 -47.05 -8.33
N GLN A 265 20.79 -47.42 -8.12
CA GLN A 265 21.24 -48.82 -8.12
C GLN A 265 20.57 -49.62 -6.99
N GLN A 266 20.43 -49.03 -5.80
CA GLN A 266 19.72 -49.66 -4.69
C GLN A 266 18.23 -49.83 -5.03
N GLN A 267 17.56 -48.80 -5.55
CA GLN A 267 16.16 -48.88 -5.99
C GLN A 267 15.95 -49.95 -7.08
N LEU A 268 16.88 -50.07 -8.03
CA LEU A 268 16.84 -51.10 -9.06
C LEU A 268 16.97 -52.51 -8.46
N LYS A 269 17.87 -52.69 -7.48
CA LYS A 269 18.06 -53.95 -6.78
C LYS A 269 16.79 -54.34 -6.02
N ASP A 270 16.20 -53.41 -5.28
CA ASP A 270 14.98 -53.63 -4.50
C ASP A 270 13.79 -53.97 -5.42
N ALA A 271 13.63 -53.25 -6.55
CA ALA A 271 12.60 -53.53 -7.53
C ALA A 271 12.76 -54.92 -8.18
N ARG A 272 14.00 -55.32 -8.50
CA ARG A 272 14.29 -56.68 -9.00
C ARG A 272 13.94 -57.75 -7.96
N GLN A 273 14.34 -57.55 -6.70
CA GLN A 273 14.02 -58.48 -5.61
C GLN A 273 12.50 -58.59 -5.37
N ALA A 274 11.78 -57.46 -5.38
CA ALA A 274 10.33 -57.44 -5.29
C ALA A 274 9.66 -58.18 -6.46
N SER A 275 10.18 -58.02 -7.68
CA SER A 275 9.66 -58.73 -8.87
C SER A 275 9.89 -60.25 -8.80
N THR A 276 10.97 -60.72 -8.19
CA THR A 276 11.23 -62.15 -7.98
C THR A 276 10.44 -62.75 -6.81
N GLY A 277 10.08 -61.94 -5.81
CA GLY A 277 9.21 -62.35 -4.70
C GLY A 277 7.72 -62.43 -5.08
N ALA A 278 7.28 -61.62 -6.05
CA ALA A 278 5.89 -61.59 -6.51
C ALA A 278 5.46 -62.81 -7.35
N THR A 279 6.37 -63.72 -7.68
CA THR A 279 6.05 -64.94 -8.47
C THR A 279 5.89 -66.22 -7.64
N SER A 280 5.85 -66.17 -6.31
CA SER A 280 5.68 -67.40 -5.50
C SER A 280 4.73 -67.29 -4.30
N GLU A 281 3.66 -66.49 -4.39
CA GLU A 281 2.59 -66.51 -3.39
C GLU A 281 1.22 -66.76 -4.05
N GLY A 282 0.88 -68.05 -4.16
CA GLY A 282 -0.44 -68.52 -3.75
C GLY A 282 -1.64 -68.25 -4.66
N ARG A 283 -1.54 -68.53 -5.97
CA ARG A 283 -2.73 -68.97 -6.73
C ARG A 283 -2.94 -70.46 -6.42
N GLY A 284 -3.62 -70.74 -5.32
CA GLY A 284 -4.00 -72.08 -4.87
C GLY A 284 -5.40 -72.01 -4.26
N ASP A 285 -6.38 -72.09 -5.16
CA ASP A 285 -7.73 -72.64 -5.00
C ASP A 285 -8.28 -72.83 -3.58
N ASP A 286 -9.31 -72.04 -3.25
CA ASP A 286 -10.37 -72.44 -2.34
C ASP A 286 -11.71 -72.12 -3.02
N ILE A 287 -12.23 -73.09 -3.79
CA ILE A 287 -13.61 -73.15 -4.27
C ILE A 287 -14.15 -74.53 -3.90
N THR A 288 -15.24 -74.51 -3.13
CA THR A 288 -16.16 -75.61 -2.80
C THR A 288 -16.67 -76.39 -4.00
#